data_AF-A0A562HXL8-F1
#
_entry.id   AF-A0A562HXL8-F1
#
_cell.length_a   1.000
_cell.length_b   1.000
_cell.length_c   1.000
_cell.angle_alpha   90.00
_cell.angle_beta   90.00
_cell.angle_gamma   90.00
#
_symmetry.space_group_name_H-M   'P 1'
#
loop_
_entity.id
_entity.type
_entity.pdbx_description
1 polymer ?
#
loop_
_entity_poly.entity_id
_entity_poly.type
_entity_poly.pdbx_seq_one_letter_code
_entity_poly.pdbx_strand_id
1 'polypeptide(L)' 'MARKSTITPETVAAAAEALIARGEPVTNKSVLSEIGSGSMSTLVPLLQT' A
#
# COMPACT_ATOMS: atom_id res chain seq x y z
N MET A 1 -8.03 10.24 20.09
CA MET A 1 -6.82 10.05 19.29
C MET A 1 -7.23 9.67 17.88
N ALA A 2 -7.01 10.53 16.89
CA ALA A 2 -7.29 10.20 15.49
C ALA A 2 -6.30 9.10 15.07
N ARG A 3 -6.80 7.90 14.76
CA ARG A 3 -6.01 6.89 14.04
C ARG A 3 -5.72 7.49 12.67
N LYS A 4 -4.55 8.13 12.55
CA LYS A 4 -4.01 8.63 11.29
C LYS A 4 -4.05 7.45 10.33
N SER A 5 -4.91 7.50 9.32
CA SER A 5 -4.92 6.50 8.26
C SER A 5 -3.51 6.48 7.66
N THR A 6 -2.73 5.46 7.99
CA THR A 6 -1.30 5.39 7.71
C THR A 6 -0.99 5.12 6.24
N ILE A 7 -2.02 4.89 5.42
CA ILE A 7 -1.88 4.68 3.99
C ILE A 7 -1.88 6.04 3.29
N THR A 8 -0.70 6.46 2.86
CA THR A 8 -0.47 7.62 1.98
C THR A 8 0.04 7.15 0.61
N PRO A 9 -0.07 7.97 -0.45
CA PRO A 9 0.52 7.64 -1.75
C PRO A 9 2.01 7.27 -1.67
N GLU A 10 2.75 7.96 -0.80
CA GLU A 10 4.17 7.73 -0.57
C GLU A 10 4.44 6.33 0.01
N THR A 11 3.64 5.89 0.98
CA THR A 11 3.77 4.54 1.55
C THR A 11 3.42 3.44 0.55
N VAL A 12 2.46 3.72 -0.35
CA VAL A 12 2.07 2.80 -1.43
C VAL A 12 3.19 2.69 -2.46
N ALA A 13 3.80 3.80 -2.85
CA ALA A 13 4.93 3.82 -3.78
C ALA A 13 6.14 3.06 -3.21
N ALA A 14 6.50 3.32 -1.94
CA ALA A 14 7.59 2.60 -1.27
C ALA A 14 7.32 1.08 -1.17
N ALA A 15 6.09 0.67 -0.85
CA ALA A 15 5.71 -0.73 -0.82
C ALA A 15 5.77 -1.37 -2.23
N ALA A 16 5.31 -0.67 -3.26
CA ALA A 16 5.39 -1.13 -4.64
C ALA A 16 6.85 -1.31 -5.10
N GLU A 17 7.73 -0.34 -4.83
CA GLU A 17 9.16 -0.45 -5.12
C GLU A 17 9.80 -1.64 -4.40
N ALA A 18 9.44 -1.86 -3.13
CA ALA A 18 9.97 -2.97 -2.35
C ALA A 18 9.52 -4.34 -2.88
N LEU A 19 8.32 -4.43 -3.47
CA LEU A 19 7.83 -5.63 -4.15
C LEU A 19 8.53 -5.84 -5.49
N ILE A 20 8.72 -4.77 -6.28
CA ILE A 20 9.48 -4.82 -7.56
C ILE A 20 10.91 -5.28 -7.31
N ALA A 21 11.57 -4.75 -6.28
CA ALA A 21 12.94 -5.13 -5.91
C ALA A 21 13.05 -6.62 -5.50
N ARG A 22 11.97 -7.19 -4.96
CA ARG A 22 11.87 -8.63 -4.62
C ARG A 22 11.47 -9.50 -5.82
N GLY A 23 11.13 -8.90 -6.97
CA GLY A 23 10.56 -9.62 -8.11
C GLY A 23 9.15 -10.16 -7.85
N GLU A 24 8.46 -9.62 -6.83
CA GLU A 24 7.10 -10.00 -6.47
C GLU A 24 6.06 -9.17 -7.26
N PRO A 25 4.89 -9.75 -7.56
CA PRO A 25 3.84 -9.03 -8.26
C PRO A 25 3.27 -7.91 -7.40
N VAL A 26 3.26 -6.69 -7.95
CA VAL A 26 2.65 -5.50 -7.33
C VAL A 26 1.14 -5.57 -7.51
N THR A 27 0.46 -6.13 -6.51
CA THR A 27 -1.00 -6.24 -6.46
C THR A 27 -1.53 -5.47 -5.25
N ASN A 28 -2.78 -5.04 -5.30
CA ASN A 28 -3.40 -4.32 -4.18
C ASN A 28 -3.28 -5.10 -2.85
N LYS A 29 -3.31 -6.44 -2.93
CA LYS A 29 -3.16 -7.33 -1.78
C LYS A 29 -1.71 -7.41 -1.29
N SER A 30 -0.72 -7.53 -2.17
CA SER A 30 0.70 -7.56 -1.76
C SER A 30 1.13 -6.20 -1.21
N VAL A 31 0.69 -5.10 -1.81
CA VAL A 31 0.92 -3.75 -1.30
C VAL A 31 0.27 -3.56 0.09
N LEU A 32 -0.99 -3.99 0.27
CA LEU A 32 -1.64 -3.95 1.60
C LEU A 32 -0.89 -4.79 2.64
N SER A 33 -0.45 -5.99 2.23
CA SER A 33 0.31 -6.90 3.08
C SER A 33 1.66 -6.32 3.50
N GLU A 34 2.33 -5.62 2.58
CA GLU A 34 3.63 -4.97 2.81
C GLU A 34 3.49 -3.76 3.72
N ILE A 35 2.42 -2.97 3.57
CA ILE A 35 2.14 -1.81 4.45
C ILE A 35 1.71 -2.28 5.84
N GLY A 36 1.10 -3.46 5.96
CA GLY A 36 0.74 -4.10 7.24
C GLY A 36 -0.31 -3.34 8.07
N SER A 37 -0.88 -2.25 7.53
CA SER A 37 -1.79 -1.36 8.22
C SER A 37 -2.84 -0.79 7.26
N GLY A 38 -4.09 -0.71 7.72
CA GLY A 38 -5.23 -0.16 6.99
C GLY A 38 -6.12 -1.21 6.35
N SER A 39 -7.17 -0.76 5.64
CA SER A 39 -8.12 -1.65 4.96
C SER A 39 -7.96 -1.54 3.45
N MET A 40 -8.33 -2.60 2.73
CA MET A 40 -8.36 -2.60 1.26
C MET A 40 -9.17 -1.41 0.72
N SER A 41 -10.26 -1.02 1.42
CA SER A 41 -11.11 0.12 1.08
C SER A 41 -10.41 1.49 1.15
N THR A 42 -9.36 1.64 1.96
CA THR A 42 -8.54 2.86 2.01
C THR A 42 -7.41 2.86 0.99
N LEU A 43 -7.03 1.68 0.47
CA LEU A 43 -5.90 1.50 -0.45
C LEU A 43 -6.34 1.60 -1.92
N VAL A 44 -7.51 1.02 -2.26
CA VAL A 44 -8.10 1.05 -3.61
C VAL A 44 -8.15 2.45 -4.26
N PRO A 45 -8.66 3.51 -3.59
CA PRO A 45 -8.72 4.83 -4.22
C PRO A 45 -7.34 5.48 -4.46
N LEU A 46 -6.28 5.04 -3.76
CA LEU A 46 -4.91 5.55 -3.93
C LEU A 46 -4.13 4.86 -5.06
N LEU A 47 -4.62 3.72 -5.55
CA LEU A 47 -4.04 2.99 -6.68
C LEU A 47 -4.71 3.33 -8.03
N GLN A 48 -5.80 4.10 -8.01
CA GLN A 48 -6.56 4.47 -9.20
C GLN A 48 -6.20 5.86 -9.77
N THR A 49 -5.27 6.57 -9.13
CA THR A 49 -4.74 7.88 -9.58
C THR A 49 -3.43 7.68 -10.33
#